data_AF-A0A4U9VVH4-F1
#
_entry.id   AF-A0A4U9VVH4-F1
#
_cell.length_a   1.000
_cell.length_b   1.000
_cell.length_c   1.000
_cell.angle_alpha   90.00
_cell.angle_beta   90.00
_cell.angle_gamma   90.00
#
_symmetry.space_group_name_H-M   'P 1'
#
loop_
_entity.id
_entity.type
_entity.pdbx_description
1 polymer ?
#
loop_
_entity_poly.entity_id
_entity_poly.type
_entity_poly.pdbx_seq_one_letter_code
_entity_poly.pdbx_strand_id
1 'polypeptide(L)' 'MQQLIKLIEKERIGNQPFSQHTLIIDDKQVVHGALFLIKTTRKTFKIMVPAPFYEELLNGKTSIQQLIRHPEAMLLT' A
#
# COMPACT_ATOMS: atom_id res chain seq x y z
N MET A 1 -1.87 9.86 -7.37
CA MET A 1 -2.73 8.67 -7.18
C MET A 1 -3.51 8.21 -8.41
N GLN A 2 -4.27 9.07 -9.11
CA GLN A 2 -5.09 8.63 -10.26
C GLN A 2 -4.35 7.89 -11.39
N GLN A 3 -3.11 8.30 -11.72
CA GLN A 3 -2.31 7.61 -12.74
C GLN A 3 -1.90 6.19 -12.32
N LEU A 4 -1.63 5.99 -11.02
CA LEU A 4 -1.30 4.68 -10.46
C LEU A 4 -2.52 3.74 -10.52
N ILE A 5 -3.71 4.26 -10.21
CA ILE A 5 -4.98 3.50 -10.30
C ILE A 5 -5.19 3.00 -11.73
N LYS A 6 -5.08 3.88 -12.74
CA LYS A 6 -5.21 3.49 -14.15
C LYS A 6 -4.18 2.45 -14.58
N LEU A 7 -2.96 2.54 -14.05
CA LEU A 7 -1.88 1.59 -14.37
C LEU A 7 -2.14 0.22 -13.73
N ILE A 8 -2.60 0.18 -12.48
CA ILE A 8 -2.96 -1.05 -11.77
C ILE A 8 -4.16 -1.75 -12.45
N GLU A 9 -5.14 -1.00 -12.91
CA GLU A 9 -6.28 -1.51 -13.68
C GLU A 9 -5.83 -2.07 -15.04
N LYS A 10 -4.95 -1.36 -15.75
CA LYS A 10 -4.40 -1.79 -17.04
C LYS A 10 -3.56 -3.07 -16.91
N GLU A 11 -2.73 -3.18 -15.87
CA GLU A 11 -1.87 -4.34 -15.64
C GLU A 11 -2.60 -5.51 -14.97
N ARG A 12 -3.89 -5.35 -14.61
CA ARG A 12 -4.72 -6.36 -13.92
C ARG A 12 -4.12 -6.88 -12.62
N ILE A 13 -3.21 -6.13 -12.01
CA ILE A 13 -2.58 -6.47 -10.73
C ILE A 13 -3.44 -6.04 -9.52
N GLY A 14 -4.53 -5.29 -9.75
CA GLY A 14 -5.37 -4.75 -8.68
C GLY A 14 -6.00 -5.81 -7.76
N ASN A 15 -6.34 -6.98 -8.28
CA ASN A 15 -6.92 -8.09 -7.50
C ASN A 15 -5.87 -8.93 -6.78
N GLN A 16 -4.58 -8.68 -7.00
CA GLN A 16 -3.53 -9.42 -6.31
C GLN A 16 -3.41 -8.91 -4.86
N PRO A 17 -3.13 -9.81 -3.90
CA PRO A 17 -2.76 -9.39 -2.56
C PRO A 17 -1.42 -8.65 -2.60
N PHE A 18 -1.24 -7.62 -1.77
CA PHE A 18 0.08 -7.04 -1.60
C PHE A 18 1.00 -8.07 -0.94
N SER A 19 2.20 -8.25 -1.49
CA SER A 19 3.11 -9.31 -1.02
C SER A 19 4.13 -8.83 0.00
N GLN A 20 4.43 -7.52 0.02
CA GLN A 20 5.50 -6.96 0.84
C GLN A 20 5.03 -5.66 1.51
N HIS A 21 5.23 -5.59 2.82
CA HIS A 21 5.05 -4.38 3.61
C HIS A 21 6.19 -4.23 4.63
N THR A 22 6.38 -3.01 5.12
CA THR A 22 7.36 -2.68 6.17
C THR A 22 6.69 -1.75 7.17
N LEU A 23 6.78 -2.07 8.46
CA LEU A 23 6.25 -1.20 9.51
C LEU A 23 7.18 -0.02 9.72
N ILE A 24 6.59 1.16 9.93
CA ILE A 24 7.30 2.39 10.29
C ILE A 24 7.23 2.48 11.81
N ILE A 25 8.37 2.27 12.46
CA ILE A 25 8.48 2.20 13.92
C ILE A 25 9.48 3.25 14.38
N ASP A 26 9.18 3.98 15.46
CA ASP A 26 10.11 4.92 16.06
C ASP A 26 11.05 4.27 17.10
N ASP A 27 11.98 5.06 17.65
CA ASP A 27 12.93 4.64 18.68
C ASP A 27 12.26 4.17 19.99
N LYS A 28 10.98 4.50 20.21
CA LYS A 28 10.18 4.06 21.36
C LYS A 28 9.34 2.82 21.05
N GLN A 29 9.58 2.16 19.91
CA GLN A 29 8.82 1.00 19.44
C GLN A 29 7.34 1.30 19.13
N VAL A 30 6.99 2.57 18.87
CA VAL A 30 5.63 2.95 18.46
C VAL A 30 5.50 2.81 16.95
N VAL A 31 4.48 2.08 16.49
CA VAL A 31 4.19 1.91 15.07
C VAL A 31 3.39 3.12 14.57
N HIS A 32 3.96 3.85 13.62
CA HIS A 32 3.37 5.03 12.99
C HIS A 32 2.63 4.72 11.69
N GLY A 33 2.82 3.52 11.13
CA GLY A 33 2.13 3.07 9.93
C GLY A 33 2.83 1.91 9.23
N ALA A 34 2.39 1.59 8.03
CA ALA A 34 3.01 0.59 7.16
C ALA A 34 3.27 1.14 5.76
N LEU A 35 4.40 0.72 5.19
CA LEU A 35 4.82 0.97 3.83
C LEU A 35 4.61 -0.27 2.98
N PHE A 36 3.77 -0.17 1.97
CA PHE A 36 3.44 -1.22 1.02
C PHE A 36 4.19 -1.01 -0.29
N LEU A 37 4.78 -2.07 -0.84
CA LEU A 37 5.48 -2.01 -2.12
C LEU A 37 4.63 -2.65 -3.21
N ILE A 38 4.17 -1.84 -4.16
CA ILE A 38 3.44 -2.30 -5.34
C ILE A 38 4.42 -2.34 -6.51
N LYS A 39 4.82 -3.55 -6.91
CA LYS A 39 5.66 -3.78 -8.07
C LYS A 39 4.78 -3.83 -9.32
N THR A 40 5.11 -3.00 -10.30
CA THR A 40 4.52 -3.05 -11.64
C THR A 40 5.59 -3.47 -12.63
N THR A 41 5.20 -3.69 -13.87
CA THR A 41 6.13 -4.10 -14.93
C THR A 41 7.24 -3.08 -15.17
N ARG A 42 7.02 -1.80 -14.83
CA ARG A 42 7.93 -0.68 -15.15
C ARG A 42 8.52 0.03 -13.94
N LYS A 43 7.83 0.04 -12.79
CA LYS A 43 8.28 0.77 -11.60
C LYS A 43 7.77 0.07 -10.34
N THR A 44 8.45 0.30 -9.23
CA THR A 44 7.90 0.00 -7.90
C THR A 44 7.34 1.28 -7.30
N PHE A 45 6.10 1.22 -6.81
CA PHE A 45 5.46 2.31 -6.09
C PHE A 45 5.43 1.97 -4.60
N LYS A 46 5.76 2.95 -3.77
CA LYS A 46 5.70 2.84 -2.32
C LYS A 46 4.45 3.57 -1.83
N ILE A 47 3.56 2.86 -1.15
CA ILE A 47 2.36 3.44 -0.55
C ILE A 47 2.51 3.36 0.96
N MET A 48 2.39 4.50 1.63
CA MET A 48 2.36 4.56 3.09
C MET A 48 0.91 4.69 3.55
N VAL A 49 0.55 3.93 4.59
CA VAL A 49 -0.71 4.07 5.30
C VAL A 49 -0.38 4.29 6.78
N PRO A 50 -0.83 5.40 7.39
CA PRO A 50 -0.53 5.69 8.79
C PRO A 50 -1.29 4.78 9.75
N ALA A 51 -0.82 4.71 10.99
CA ALA A 51 -1.56 4.12 12.10
C ALA A 51 -2.81 4.94 12.44
N PRO A 52 -3.92 4.30 12.85
CA PRO A 52 -4.13 2.85 13.01
C PRO A 52 -4.59 2.14 11.72
N PHE A 53 -4.81 2.88 10.63
CA PHE A 53 -5.52 2.38 9.44
C PHE A 53 -4.83 1.22 8.71
N TYR A 54 -3.51 1.10 8.82
CA TYR A 54 -2.78 0.00 8.20
C TYR A 54 -3.16 -1.38 8.79
N GLU A 55 -3.62 -1.44 10.04
CA GLU A 55 -3.95 -2.69 10.72
C GLU A 55 -5.10 -3.43 10.03
N GLU A 56 -6.12 -2.69 9.58
CA GLU A 56 -7.24 -3.23 8.80
C GLU A 56 -6.77 -3.84 7.47
N LEU A 57 -5.71 -3.28 6.88
CA LEU A 57 -5.17 -3.74 5.61
C LEU A 57 -4.34 -5.02 5.78
N LEU A 58 -3.69 -5.20 6.94
CA LEU A 58 -2.88 -6.38 7.26
C LEU A 58 -3.68 -7.61 7.68
N ASN A 59 -4.95 -7.45 8.08
CA ASN A 59 -5.83 -8.55 8.50
C ASN A 59 -6.28 -9.52 7.38
N GLY A 60 -5.66 -9.44 6.19
CA GLY A 60 -5.34 -10.68 5.47
C GLY A 60 -5.97 -10.92 4.10
N LYS A 61 -6.68 -9.96 3.50
CA LYS A 61 -7.20 -10.11 2.10
C LYS A 61 -7.24 -8.83 1.28
N THR A 62 -6.62 -7.76 1.75
CA THR A 62 -6.72 -6.47 1.08
C THR A 62 -5.95 -6.53 -0.23
N SER A 63 -6.67 -6.34 -1.32
CA SER A 63 -6.09 -6.30 -2.65
C SER A 63 -5.31 -5.00 -2.87
N ILE A 64 -4.38 -4.99 -3.81
CA ILE A 64 -3.68 -3.77 -4.22
C ILE A 64 -4.68 -2.66 -4.57
N GLN A 65 -5.83 -3.00 -5.17
CA GLN A 65 -6.88 -2.03 -5.49
C GLN A 65 -7.57 -1.44 -4.27
N GLN A 66 -7.78 -2.23 -3.20
CA GLN A 66 -8.32 -1.72 -1.94
C GLN A 66 -7.31 -0.81 -1.24
N LEU A 67 -6.03 -1.20 -1.24
CA LEU A 67 -4.93 -0.41 -0.68
C LEU A 67 -4.82 0.97 -1.35
N ILE A 68 -4.77 1.04 -2.69
CA ILE A 68 -4.62 2.33 -3.40
C ILE A 68 -5.86 3.22 -3.33
N ARG A 69 -7.02 2.66 -2.98
CA ARG A 69 -8.27 3.41 -2.83
C ARG A 69 -8.54 3.78 -1.36
N HIS A 70 -7.67 3.37 -0.45
CA HIS A 70 -7.77 3.74 0.95
C HIS A 70 -7.63 5.27 1.09
N PRO A 71 -8.50 5.95 1.86
CA PRO A 71 -8.47 7.40 1.99
C PRO A 71 -7.13 7.92 2.53
N GLU A 72 -6.54 7.18 3.47
CA GLU A 72 -5.26 7.52 4.11
C GLU A 72 -4.03 7.00 3.38
N ALA A 73 -4.18 6.36 2.20
CA ALA A 73 -3.04 5.88 1.44
C ALA A 73 -2.31 7.03 0.73
N MET A 74 -1.02 7.17 1.05
CA MET A 74 -0.15 8.20 0.48
C MET A 74 0.89 7.57 -0.45
N LEU A 75 0.99 8.11 -1.66
CA LEU A 75 2.03 7.71 -2.62
C LEU A 75 3.34 8.42 -2.32
N LEU A 76 4.38 7.64 -2.06
CA LEU A 76 5.75 8.11 -1.90
C LEU A 76 6.52 7.79 -3.20
N THR A 77 6.71 8.82 -4.04
CA THR A 77 7.19 8.74 -5.43
C THR A 77 8.67 8.42 -5.61
#